data_AF-A0AAX3UG35-F1
#
_entry.id   AF-A0AAX3UG35-F1
#
_cell.length_a   1.000
_cell.length_b   1.000
_cell.length_c   1.000
_cell.angle_alpha   90.00
_cell.angle_beta   90.00
_cell.angle_gamma   90.00
#
_symmetry.space_group_name_H-M   'P 1'
#
loop_
_entity.id
_entity.type
_entity.pdbx_description
1 polymer ?
#
loop_
_entity_poly.entity_id
_entity_poly.type
_entity_poly.pdbx_seq_one_letter_code
_entity_poly.pdbx_strand_id
1 'polypeptide(L)' 'MKVIPKKYFLRTAKKYKKKHYDLTKVNKIVELIEAENFKELKEKHKLGVIHGTHPPLYHVHVDRSYNDDWLLFYALRANS' A
#
# COMPACT_ATOMS: atom_id res chain seq x y z
N MET A 1 4.43 8.62 9.98
CA MET A 1 3.61 9.38 8.99
C MET A 1 2.10 9.24 9.20
N LYS A 2 1.30 10.25 8.82
CA LYS A 2 -0.17 10.14 8.76
C LYS A 2 -0.62 9.58 7.40
N VAL A 3 -1.35 8.47 7.40
CA VAL A 3 -1.93 7.89 6.18
C VAL A 3 -3.35 8.40 5.97
N ILE A 4 -3.66 8.87 4.76
CA ILE A 4 -4.98 9.38 4.40
C ILE A 4 -5.54 8.54 3.24
N PRO A 5 -6.54 7.67 3.48
CA PRO A 5 -7.12 6.85 2.43
C PRO A 5 -7.91 7.71 1.42
N LYS A 6 -7.73 7.44 0.13
CA LYS A 6 -8.54 8.06 -0.93
C LYS A 6 -9.93 7.40 -1.00
N LYS A 7 -10.93 8.14 -1.50
CA LYS A 7 -12.29 7.60 -1.73
C LYS A 7 -12.28 6.32 -2.57
N TYR A 8 -11.44 6.28 -3.63
CA TYR A 8 -11.28 5.09 -4.47
C TYR A 8 -10.77 3.89 -3.67
N PHE A 9 -9.77 4.10 -2.78
CA PHE A 9 -9.23 3.06 -1.92
C PHE A 9 -10.31 2.44 -1.03
N LEU A 10 -11.13 3.27 -0.36
CA LEU A 10 -12.21 2.78 0.50
C LEU A 10 -13.24 1.96 -0.28
N ARG A 11 -13.55 2.34 -1.53
CA ARG A 11 -14.44 1.57 -2.41
C ARG A 11 -13.83 0.22 -2.80
N THR A 12 -12.54 0.19 -3.12
CA THR A 12 -11.82 -1.04 -3.47
C THR A 12 -11.70 -1.98 -2.26
N ALA A 13 -11.38 -1.45 -1.07
CA ALA A 13 -11.34 -2.23 0.17
C ALA A 13 -12.70 -2.89 0.45
N LYS A 14 -13.81 -2.17 0.30
CA LYS A 14 -15.17 -2.75 0.42
C LYS A 14 -15.41 -3.87 -0.60
N LYS A 15 -14.98 -3.70 -1.85
CA LYS A 15 -15.08 -4.72 -2.90
C LYS A 15 -14.27 -5.97 -2.55
N TYR A 16 -13.05 -5.79 -2.04
CA TYR A 16 -12.16 -6.89 -1.67
C TYR A 16 -12.65 -7.63 -0.43
N LYS A 17 -13.20 -6.91 0.56
CA LYS A 17 -13.89 -7.53 1.70
C LYS A 17 -15.03 -8.46 1.25
N LYS A 18 -15.85 -8.02 0.29
CA LYS A 18 -16.93 -8.85 -0.29
C LYS A 18 -16.42 -10.07 -1.04
N LYS A 19 -15.19 -10.02 -1.55
CA LYS A 19 -14.52 -11.15 -2.22
C LYS A 19 -13.70 -12.02 -1.26
N HIS A 20 -13.88 -11.86 0.06
CA HIS A 20 -13.16 -12.61 1.09
C HIS A 20 -11.63 -12.44 1.06
N TYR A 21 -11.14 -11.31 0.53
CA TYR A 21 -9.73 -10.97 0.70
C TYR A 21 -9.44 -10.63 2.16
N ASP A 22 -8.29 -11.11 2.63
CA ASP A 22 -7.81 -10.85 3.98
C ASP A 22 -7.23 -9.42 4.08
N LEU A 23 -8.08 -8.46 4.42
CA LEU A 23 -7.69 -7.05 4.56
C LEU A 23 -6.77 -6.79 5.76
N THR A 24 -6.57 -7.74 6.68
CA THR A 24 -5.59 -7.58 7.77
C THR A 24 -4.17 -7.42 7.21
N LYS A 25 -3.87 -8.05 6.07
CA LYS A 25 -2.61 -7.89 5.34
C LYS A 25 -2.40 -6.46 4.83
N VAL A 26 -3.48 -5.80 4.39
CA VAL A 26 -3.43 -4.39 4.00
C VAL A 26 -3.16 -3.51 5.21
N ASN A 27 -3.84 -3.76 6.34
CA ASN A 27 -3.62 -3.00 7.58
C ASN A 27 -2.16 -3.09 8.05
N LYS A 28 -1.56 -4.29 8.01
CA LYS A 28 -0.15 -4.49 8.35
C LYS A 28 0.78 -3.63 7.50
N ILE A 29 0.53 -3.52 6.19
CA ILE A 29 1.32 -2.65 5.33
C ILE A 29 1.11 -1.18 5.70
N VAL A 30 -0.12 -0.76 5.99
CA VAL A 30 -0.40 0.62 6.41
C VAL A 30 0.36 0.94 7.69
N GLU A 31 0.36 0.06 8.68
CA GLU A 31 1.13 0.21 9.93
C GLU A 31 2.65 0.35 9.66
N LEU A 32 3.21 -0.45 8.74
CA LEU A 32 4.62 -0.32 8.33
C LEU A 32 4.92 1.03 7.66
N ILE A 33 3.99 1.56 6.86
CA ILE A 33 4.12 2.89 6.24
C ILE A 33 4.02 3.98 7.31
N GLU A 34 3.08 3.86 8.25
CA GLU A 34 2.90 4.81 9.35
C GLU A 34 4.14 4.86 10.26
N ALA A 35 4.75 3.70 10.51
CA ALA A 35 5.98 3.55 11.28
C ALA A 35 7.28 3.86 10.51
N GLU A 36 7.19 4.24 9.22
CA GLU A 36 8.35 4.52 8.37
C GLU A 36 9.35 3.35 8.26
N ASN A 37 8.88 2.12 8.44
CA ASN A 37 9.70 0.91 8.37
C ASN A 37 9.94 0.50 6.91
N PHE A 38 10.64 1.35 6.16
CA PHE A 38 10.92 1.14 4.74
C PHE A 38 11.83 -0.06 4.47
N LYS A 39 12.63 -0.48 5.47
CA LYS A 39 13.48 -1.68 5.35
C LYS A 39 12.61 -2.92 5.16
N GLU A 40 11.64 -3.13 6.05
CA GLU A 40 10.73 -4.28 5.95
C GLU A 40 9.85 -4.21 4.69
N LEU A 41 9.39 -3.02 4.31
CA LEU A 41 8.62 -2.83 3.08
C LEU A 41 9.44 -3.20 1.82
N LYS A 42 10.73 -2.88 1.78
CA LYS A 42 11.62 -3.26 0.66
C LYS A 42 11.90 -4.76 0.65
N GLU A 43 12.30 -5.32 1.78
CA GLU A 43 12.76 -6.72 1.86
C GLU A 43 11.61 -7.71 1.72
N LYS A 44 10.48 -7.48 2.38
CA LYS A 44 9.36 -8.44 2.42
C LYS A 44 8.22 -8.12 1.46
N HIS A 45 8.00 -6.84 1.17
CA HIS A 45 6.87 -6.38 0.36
C HIS A 45 7.27 -5.82 -1.00
N LYS A 46 8.55 -5.96 -1.40
CA LYS A 46 9.13 -5.43 -2.65
C LYS A 46 8.66 -4.00 -2.94
N LEU A 47 8.86 -3.09 -1.97
CA LEU A 47 8.60 -1.66 -2.17
C LEU A 47 9.33 -1.16 -3.41
N GLY A 48 8.57 -0.66 -4.37
CA GLY A 48 9.08 -0.03 -5.59
C GLY A 48 8.46 1.34 -5.83
N VAL A 49 9.01 2.04 -6.83
CA VAL A 49 8.62 3.41 -7.19
C VAL A 49 8.27 3.45 -8.67
N ILE A 50 7.13 4.05 -8.98
CA ILE A 50 6.71 4.35 -10.34
C ILE A 50 7.13 5.79 -10.66
N HIS A 51 8.18 5.90 -11.46
CA HIS A 51 8.66 7.17 -12.00
C HIS A 51 7.71 7.74 -13.06
N GLY A 52 7.75 9.05 -13.28
CA GLY A 52 6.86 9.75 -14.24
C GLY A 52 5.51 10.21 -13.67
N THR A 53 5.26 9.98 -12.38
CA THR A 53 4.13 10.55 -11.64
C THR A 53 4.59 11.69 -10.73
N HIS A 54 3.76 12.72 -10.55
CA HIS A 54 4.05 13.83 -9.62
C HIS A 54 2.90 14.00 -8.62
N PRO A 55 3.12 13.77 -7.31
CA PRO A 55 4.34 13.22 -6.70
C PRO A 55 4.60 11.75 -7.12
N PRO A 56 5.83 11.22 -6.91
CA PRO A 56 6.14 9.82 -7.17
C PRO A 56 5.17 8.87 -6.47
N LEU A 57 4.70 7.86 -7.20
CA LEU A 57 3.83 6.82 -6.69
C LEU A 57 4.67 5.62 -6.26
N TYR A 58 4.46 5.17 -5.02
CA TYR A 58 5.06 3.97 -4.47
C TYR A 58 4.08 2.81 -4.60
N HIS A 59 4.63 1.61 -4.81
CA HIS A 59 3.84 0.37 -4.81
C HIS A 59 4.47 -0.65 -3.87
N VAL A 60 3.62 -1.40 -3.17
CA VAL A 60 4.01 -2.49 -2.27
C VAL A 60 3.11 -3.69 -2.50
N HIS A 61 3.70 -4.88 -2.47
CA HIS A 61 2.97 -6.13 -2.60
C HIS A 61 2.35 -6.50 -1.25
N VAL A 62 1.02 -6.54 -1.21
CA VAL A 62 0.22 -6.87 -0.02
C VAL A 62 0.48 -8.29 0.44
N ASP A 63 0.50 -9.22 -0.52
CA ASP A 63 0.74 -10.63 -0.26
C ASP A 63 1.55 -11.24 -1.38
N ARG A 64 2.74 -11.72 -1.02
CA ARG A 64 3.68 -12.40 -1.92
C ARG A 64 3.17 -13.76 -2.37
N SER A 65 2.35 -14.42 -1.55
CA SER A 65 1.74 -15.71 -1.87
C SER A 65 0.66 -15.59 -2.95
N TYR A 66 0.18 -14.37 -3.22
CA TYR A 66 -0.78 -14.06 -4.28
C TYR A 66 -0.10 -13.75 -5.62
N ASN A 67 0.97 -14.48 -5.95
CA ASN A 67 1.76 -14.31 -7.18
C ASN A 67 2.16 -12.84 -7.45
N ASP A 68 2.40 -12.07 -6.39
CA ASP A 68 2.71 -10.64 -6.47
C ASP A 68 1.61 -9.73 -7.09
N ASP A 69 0.41 -10.26 -7.38
CA ASP A 69 -0.64 -9.55 -8.12
C ASP A 69 -1.46 -8.58 -7.24
N TRP A 70 -1.32 -8.66 -5.92
CA TRP A 70 -2.03 -7.78 -5.01
C TRP A 70 -1.15 -6.61 -4.56
N LEU A 71 -1.36 -5.45 -5.19
CA LEU A 71 -0.59 -4.23 -4.96
C LEU A 71 -1.38 -3.18 -4.16
N LEU A 72 -0.69 -2.51 -3.24
CA LEU A 72 -1.13 -1.26 -2.62
C LEU A 72 -0.28 -0.12 -3.17
N PHE A 73 -0.94 0.96 -3.59
CA PHE A 73 -0.29 2.16 -4.10
C PHE A 73 -0.48 3.32 -3.13
N TYR A 74 0.58 4.10 -2.91
CA TYR A 74 0.53 5.30 -2.09
C TYR A 74 1.51 6.36 -2.60
N ALA A 75 1.28 7.61 -2.23
CA ALA A 75 2.19 8.71 -2.55
C ALA A 75 2.51 9.48 -1.29
N LEU A 76 3.77 9.88 -1.15
CA LEU A 76 4.21 10.77 -0.10
C LEU A 76 3.86 12.21 -0.51
N ARG A 77 3.19 12.95 0.38
CA ARG A 77 2.93 14.38 0.20
C ARG A 77 3.57 15.11 1.36
N ALA A 78 4.40 16.10 1.06
CA ALA A 78 4.79 17.08 2.06
C ALA A 78 3.52 17.87 2.46
N ASN A 79 3.37 18.15 3.75
CA ASN A 79 2.40 19.14 4.19
C ASN A 79 2.98 20.50 3.79
N SER A 80 2.52 21.04 2.66
CA SER A 80 2.72 22.46 2.30
C SER A 80 1.74 23.34 3.05
#